data_AF-A0AAN7HUJ1-F1
#
_entry.id   AF-A0AAN7HUJ1-F1
#
_cell.length_a   1.000
_cell.length_b   1.000
_cell.length_c   1.000
_cell.angle_alpha   90.00
_cell.angle_beta   90.00
_cell.angle_gamma   90.00
#
_symmetry.space_group_name_H-M   'P 1'
#
loop_
_entity.id
_entity.type
_entity.pdbx_description
1 polymer ?
#
loop_
_entity_poly.entity_id
_entity_poly.type
_entity_poly.pdbx_seq_one_letter_code
_entity_poly.pdbx_strand_id
1 'polypeptide(L)'
;MIALSRSALPEASAARIHYVRGSVFDVACLSSVLRGSSNVIHTVGAFLDDNSESADTAYERINCDSSIVVACAMADKFDVSNDLPHQRKALVYFSVAAEFPGFIFD
;
A
#
# COMPACT_ATOMS: atom_id res chain seq x y z
N MET A 1 15.70 0.21 -1.49
CA MET A 1 14.31 -0.19 -1.17
C MET A 1 13.60 1.01 -0.54
N ILE A 2 12.33 1.24 -0.86
CA ILE A 2 11.54 2.33 -0.26
C ILE A 2 10.58 1.73 0.77
N ALA A 3 10.47 2.34 1.95
CA ALA A 3 9.51 1.98 2.97
C ALA A 3 8.62 3.18 3.30
N LEU A 4 7.32 3.08 3.02
CA LEU A 4 6.34 4.08 3.40
C LEU A 4 5.95 3.89 4.87
N SER A 5 6.04 4.93 5.68
CA SER A 5 5.70 4.87 7.10
C SER A 5 5.04 6.17 7.56
N ARG A 6 4.03 6.09 8.43
CA ARG A 6 3.40 7.28 9.02
C ARG A 6 4.32 8.01 10.01
N SER A 7 5.25 7.27 10.62
CA SER A 7 6.10 7.73 11.72
C SER A 7 7.58 7.85 11.36
N ALA A 8 7.96 7.57 10.11
CA ALA A 8 9.34 7.75 9.67
C ALA A 8 9.80 9.19 9.88
N LEU A 9 11.00 9.35 10.42
CA LEU A 9 11.68 10.63 10.47
C LEU A 9 12.28 10.93 9.09
N PRO A 10 12.35 12.21 8.66
CA PRO A 10 12.86 12.61 7.35
C PRO A 10 14.28 12.08 7.02
N GLU A 11 15.05 11.70 8.04
CA GLU A 11 16.46 11.29 7.93
C GLU A 11 16.70 9.82 8.33
N ALA A 12 15.65 9.05 8.62
CA ALA A 12 15.79 7.64 8.92
C ALA A 12 16.11 6.88 7.62
N SER A 13 17.38 6.81 7.23
CA SER A 13 17.87 5.88 6.21
C SER A 13 18.75 4.85 6.89
N ALA A 14 18.24 3.63 7.08
CA ALA A 14 19.10 2.49 7.32
C ALA A 14 19.87 2.20 6.03
N ALA A 15 21.04 1.56 6.11
CA ALA A 15 22.05 1.46 5.04
C ALA A 15 21.56 1.03 3.62
N ARG A 16 20.30 0.57 3.46
CA ARG A 16 19.68 0.18 2.17
C ARG A 16 18.18 0.50 2.04
N ILE A 17 17.57 1.16 3.04
CA ILE A 17 16.13 1.45 3.09
C ILE A 17 15.93 2.95 3.21
N HIS A 18 15.22 3.52 2.24
CA HIS A 18 14.78 4.91 2.27
C HIS A 18 13.36 4.96 2.81
N TYR A 19 13.20 5.58 3.97
CA TYR A 19 11.90 5.75 4.57
C TYR A 19 11.26 7.03 4.04
N VAL A 20 10.00 6.92 3.62
CA VAL A 20 9.18 8.06 3.21
C VAL A 20 8.08 8.23 4.23
N ARG A 21 7.99 9.42 4.82
CA ARG A 21 6.90 9.75 5.73
C ARG A 21 5.62 9.99 4.95
N GLY A 22 4.56 9.24 5.24
CA GLY A 22 3.27 9.45 4.60
C GLY A 22 2.25 8.34 4.82
N SER A 23 1.18 8.38 4.03
CA SER A 23 0.04 7.47 4.08
C SER A 23 -0.24 6.89 2.70
N VAL A 24 -0.71 5.65 2.62
CA VAL A 24 -1.19 5.05 1.37
C VAL A 24 -2.42 5.77 0.82
N PHE A 25 -3.17 6.47 1.67
CA PHE A 25 -4.31 7.30 1.26
C PHE A 25 -3.90 8.69 0.76
N ASP A 26 -2.63 9.07 0.84
CA ASP A 26 -2.10 10.30 0.26
C ASP A 26 -1.60 10.00 -1.16
N VAL A 27 -2.40 10.41 -2.16
CA VAL A 27 -2.14 10.16 -3.59
C VAL A 27 -0.80 10.76 -4.03
N ALA A 28 -0.41 11.92 -3.51
CA ALA A 28 0.85 12.56 -3.86
C ALA A 28 2.04 11.78 -3.30
N CYS A 29 1.91 11.30 -2.05
CA CYS A 29 2.90 10.44 -1.43
C CYS A 29 3.05 9.11 -2.18
N LEU A 30 1.94 8.44 -2.47
CA LEU A 30 1.91 7.16 -3.15
C LEU A 30 2.51 7.26 -4.57
N SER A 31 2.16 8.30 -5.32
CA SER A 31 2.76 8.59 -6.64
C SER A 31 4.27 8.80 -6.58
N SER A 32 4.78 9.40 -5.50
CA SER A 32 6.21 9.60 -5.29
C SER A 32 6.93 8.27 -5.03
N VAL A 33 6.37 7.43 -4.15
CA VAL A 33 6.93 6.12 -3.77
C VAL A 33 6.95 5.15 -4.96
N LEU A 34 5.94 5.21 -5.83
CA LEU A 34 5.81 4.36 -7.01
C LEU A 34 6.69 4.80 -8.20
N ARG A 35 7.36 5.96 -8.15
CA ARG A 35 8.08 6.52 -9.32
C ARG A 35 9.15 5.58 -9.91
N GLY A 36 9.68 4.63 -9.15
CA GLY A 36 10.64 3.62 -9.64
C GLY A 36 10.43 2.23 -9.05
N SER A 37 9.27 1.97 -8.45
CA SER A 37 8.99 0.76 -7.66
C SER A 37 7.87 -0.06 -8.29
N SER A 38 8.20 -0.87 -9.30
CA SER A 38 7.24 -1.76 -9.97
C SER A 38 6.91 -3.04 -9.20
N ASN A 39 7.60 -3.27 -8.07
CA ASN A 39 7.27 -4.31 -7.09
C ASN A 39 6.83 -3.63 -5.80
N VAL A 40 5.65 -3.97 -5.30
CA VAL A 40 5.08 -3.42 -4.07
C VAL A 40 4.71 -4.54 -3.12
N ILE A 41 5.09 -4.37 -1.86
CA ILE A 41 4.70 -5.24 -0.75
C ILE A 41 3.80 -4.42 0.17
N HIS A 42 2.51 -4.73 0.20
CA HIS A 42 1.52 -4.06 1.01
C HIS A 42 1.30 -4.80 2.33
N THR A 43 1.70 -4.15 3.41
CA THR A 43 1.60 -4.69 4.78
C THR A 43 0.73 -3.80 5.68
N VAL A 44 0.01 -2.83 5.11
CA VAL A 44 -0.88 -1.97 5.88
C VAL A 44 -2.08 -2.79 6.31
N GLY A 45 -2.29 -2.84 7.61
CA GLY A 45 -3.47 -3.43 8.23
C GLY A 45 -3.66 -2.87 9.63
N ALA A 46 -4.86 -3.06 10.17
CA ALA A 46 -5.18 -2.78 11.55
C ALA A 46 -5.93 -3.97 12.13
N PHE A 47 -5.71 -4.25 13.41
CA PHE A 47 -6.54 -5.19 14.15
C PHE A 47 -7.80 -4.45 14.65
N LEU A 48 -8.95 -5.12 14.61
CA LEU A 48 -10.13 -4.65 15.32
C LEU A 48 -9.79 -4.59 16.81
N ASP A 49 -10.05 -3.43 17.41
CA ASP A 49 -10.10 -3.30 18.86
C ASP A 49 -11.59 -3.33 19.21
N ASP A 50 -12.04 -4.36 19.93
CA ASP A 50 -13.43 -4.85 20.07
C ASP A 50 -14.45 -3.84 20.67
N ASN A 51 -14.12 -2.56 20.80
CA ASN A 51 -14.82 -1.62 21.68
C ASN A 51 -15.60 -0.49 20.99
N SER A 52 -15.77 -0.47 19.65
CA SER A 52 -16.66 0.54 19.02
C SER A 52 -17.17 0.14 17.63
N GLU A 53 -18.42 0.47 17.29
CA GLU A 53 -18.96 0.36 15.92
C GLU A 53 -18.18 1.23 14.90
N SER A 54 -17.50 2.28 15.36
CA SER A 54 -16.54 3.03 14.54
C SER A 54 -15.28 2.25 14.17
N ALA A 55 -15.02 1.11 14.81
CA ALA A 55 -13.88 0.25 14.53
C ALA A 55 -14.08 -0.55 13.23
N ASP A 56 -15.31 -0.98 12.91
CA ASP A 56 -15.59 -1.78 11.71
C ASP A 56 -15.34 -0.99 10.43
N THR A 57 -15.88 0.23 10.34
CA THR A 57 -15.64 1.13 9.19
C THR A 57 -14.17 1.53 9.05
N ALA A 58 -13.46 1.72 10.17
CA ALA A 58 -12.03 1.98 10.14
C ALA A 58 -11.22 0.74 9.73
N TYR A 59 -11.67 -0.45 10.12
CA TYR A 59 -11.04 -1.72 9.81
C TYR A 59 -11.17 -2.07 8.33
N GLU A 60 -12.38 -1.99 7.76
CA GLU A 60 -12.60 -2.19 6.32
C GLU A 60 -11.77 -1.19 5.51
N ARG A 61 -11.82 0.09 5.88
CA ARG A 61 -11.03 1.12 5.20
C ARG A 61 -9.52 0.83 5.26
N ILE A 62 -9.01 0.40 6.40
CA ILE A 62 -7.56 0.16 6.56
C ILE A 62 -7.13 -1.15 5.87
N ASN A 63 -7.91 -2.22 5.91
CA ASN A 63 -7.50 -3.52 5.37
C ASN A 63 -7.91 -3.72 3.89
N CYS A 64 -9.10 -3.24 3.50
CA CYS A 64 -9.63 -3.36 2.14
C CYS A 64 -9.27 -2.14 1.27
N ASP A 65 -9.76 -0.95 1.63
CA ASP A 65 -9.62 0.24 0.76
C ASP A 65 -8.15 0.61 0.54
N SER A 66 -7.28 0.41 1.55
CA SER A 66 -5.85 0.69 1.41
C SER A 66 -5.20 -0.15 0.31
N SER A 67 -5.62 -1.42 0.18
CA SER A 67 -5.11 -2.36 -0.80
C SER A 67 -5.60 -2.01 -2.21
N ILE A 68 -6.88 -1.63 -2.32
CA ILE A 68 -7.49 -1.14 -3.56
C ILE A 68 -6.79 0.14 -4.02
N VAL A 69 -6.59 1.12 -3.13
CA VAL A 69 -5.89 2.38 -3.44
C VAL A 69 -4.48 2.12 -3.98
N VAL A 70 -3.73 1.20 -3.37
CA VAL A 70 -2.40 0.81 -3.85
C VAL A 70 -2.48 0.13 -5.21
N ALA A 71 -3.41 -0.80 -5.41
CA ALA A 71 -3.60 -1.50 -6.67
C ALA A 71 -3.96 -0.53 -7.82
N CYS A 72 -4.91 0.38 -7.59
CA CYS A 72 -5.29 1.42 -8.54
C CYS A 72 -4.12 2.34 -8.87
N ALA A 73 -3.39 2.83 -7.87
CA ALA A 73 -2.24 3.71 -8.11
C ALA A 73 -1.12 3.00 -8.89
N MET A 74 -0.92 1.69 -8.69
CA MET A 74 0.00 0.91 -9.50
C MET A 74 -0.49 0.76 -10.94
N ALA A 75 -1.76 0.45 -11.15
CA ALA A 75 -2.35 0.33 -12.49
C ALA A 75 -2.25 1.66 -13.26
N ASP A 76 -2.66 2.77 -12.64
CA ASP A 76 -2.57 4.11 -13.21
C ASP A 76 -1.13 4.50 -13.56
N LYS A 77 -0.15 4.03 -12.77
CA LYS A 77 1.25 4.38 -12.98
C LYS A 77 1.92 3.55 -14.06
N PHE A 78 1.63 2.25 -14.10
CA PHE A 78 2.45 1.28 -14.83
C PHE A 78 1.71 0.55 -15.96
N ASP A 79 0.37 0.52 -15.96
CA ASP A 79 -0.41 -0.16 -17.00
C ASP A 79 -0.82 0.78 -18.14
N VAL A 80 -0.62 2.10 -17.98
CA VAL A 80 -0.94 3.12 -19.00
C VAL A 80 0.09 3.13 -20.15
N SER A 81 1.28 2.57 -19.93
CA SER A 81 2.36 2.52 -20.93
C SER A 81 2.63 1.10 -21.40
N ASN A 82 2.71 0.90 -22.73
CA ASN A 82 3.14 -0.36 -23.34
C ASN A 82 4.67 -0.59 -23.25
N ASP A 83 5.40 0.27 -22.52
CA ASP A 83 6.83 0.14 -22.34
C ASP A 83 7.16 -0.93 -21.29
N LEU A 84 7.55 -2.12 -21.76
CA LEU A 84 7.86 -3.30 -20.95
C LEU A 84 8.78 -3.08 -19.72
N PRO A 85 9.81 -2.22 -19.74
CA PRO A 85 10.65 -1.94 -18.58
C PRO A 85 9.89 -1.23 -17.44
N HIS A 86 8.79 -0.54 -17.77
CA HIS A 86 8.02 0.31 -16.87
C HIS A 86 6.66 -0.29 -16.47
N GLN A 87 6.38 -1.54 -16.82
CA GLN A 87 5.16 -2.23 -16.39
C GLN A 87 5.24 -2.68 -14.93
N ARG A 88 4.09 -2.84 -14.28
CA ARG A 88 4.02 -3.41 -12.93
C ARG A 88 4.51 -4.85 -12.98
N LYS A 89 5.24 -5.26 -11.94
CA LYS A 89 5.79 -6.61 -11.84
C LYS A 89 5.03 -7.45 -10.82
N ALA A 90 4.82 -6.91 -9.63
CA ALA A 90 4.13 -7.62 -8.56
C ALA A 90 3.51 -6.67 -7.54
N LEU A 91 2.28 -6.99 -7.12
CA LEU A 91 1.67 -6.52 -5.88
C LEU A 91 1.52 -7.72 -4.95
N VAL A 92 2.21 -7.69 -3.81
CA VAL A 92 2.08 -8.71 -2.75
C VAL A 92 1.26 -8.10 -1.62
N TYR A 93 0.11 -8.69 -1.33
CA TYR A 93 -0.79 -8.32 -0.24
C TYR A 93 -0.76 -9.36 0.87
N PHE A 94 -0.79 -8.90 2.13
CA PHE A 94 -0.91 -9.78 3.30
C PHE A 94 -2.34 -9.73 3.85
N SER A 95 -3.01 -10.87 3.79
CA SER A 95 -4.30 -11.09 4.44
C SER A 95 -4.11 -11.92 5.72
N VAL A 96 -4.96 -11.71 6.72
CA VAL A 96 -5.00 -12.56 7.92
C VAL A 96 -5.71 -13.86 7.56
N ALA A 97 -5.15 -15.00 7.96
CA ALA A 97 -5.59 -16.34 7.56
C ALA A 97 -7.04 -16.72 7.96
N ALA A 98 -7.73 -15.88 8.72
CA ALA A 98 -9.10 -16.11 9.13
C ALA A 98 -10.10 -16.01 7.94
N GLU A 99 -9.79 -15.24 6.90
CA GLU A 99 -10.71 -15.02 5.77
C GLU A 99 -9.98 -14.86 4.42
N PHE A 100 -10.61 -15.35 3.35
CA PHE A 100 -10.12 -15.17 1.98
C PHE A 100 -10.49 -13.76 1.48
N PRO A 101 -9.53 -12.96 0.99
CA PRO A 101 -9.79 -11.56 0.60
C PRO A 101 -10.45 -11.49 -0.79
N GLY A 102 -11.73 -11.87 -0.88
CA GLY A 102 -12.50 -11.89 -2.14
C GLY A 102 -12.54 -10.55 -2.88
N PHE A 103 -12.59 -9.44 -2.13
CA PHE A 103 -12.64 -8.06 -2.64
C PHE A 103 -11.46 -7.66 -3.54
N ILE A 104 -10.36 -8.43 -3.54
CA ILE A 104 -9.18 -8.15 -4.38
C ILE A 104 -9.41 -8.64 -5.81
N PHE A 105 -10.34 -9.57 -6.01
CA PHE A 105 -10.59 -10.24 -7.29
C PHE A 105 -11.87 -9.78 -8.00
N ASP A 106 -12.68 -8.95 -7.34
CA ASP A 106 -13.87 -8.31 -7.90
C ASP A 106 -13.50 -7.03 -8.68
#